data_AF-A0A946UPM1-F1
#
_entry.id   AF-A0A946UPM1-F1
#
_cell.length_a   1.000
_cell.length_b   1.000
_cell.length_c   1.000
_cell.angle_alpha   90.00
_cell.angle_beta   90.00
_cell.angle_gamma   90.00
#
_symmetry.space_group_name_H-M   'P 1'
#
loop_
_entity.id
_entity.type
_entity.pdbx_description
1 polymer ?
#
loop_
_entity_poly.entity_id
_entity_poly.type
_entity_poly.pdbx_seq_one_letter_code
_entity_poly.pdbx_strand_id
1 'polypeptide(L)'
;ETLAQCVGVVITGGNVIILLNRMRMFGLTSMLSDRPVIAWSAGAMVLTDQIVLFHDRMPEGRRDPELLGNGLGLVPGFLILPDARRRLRLHDKTRLSLFCPRFSPRRCTLLDCESKLAIRDGRLETANAVRTIKPDGRIGKLVLP
;
A
#
# COMPACT_ATOMS: atom_id res chain seq x y z
N GLU A 1 -1.21 24.21 13.07
CA GLU A 1 -0.30 25.25 12.51
C GLU A 1 0.97 24.68 11.89
N THR A 2 1.71 23.77 12.54
CA THR A 2 3.01 23.27 12.04
C THR A 2 3.00 22.67 10.64
N LEU A 3 2.02 21.81 10.31
CA LEU A 3 1.92 21.20 8.96
C LEU A 3 1.59 22.22 7.86
N ALA A 4 0.97 23.35 8.19
CA ALA A 4 0.57 24.35 7.21
C ALA A 4 1.78 24.99 6.52
N GLN A 5 2.91 25.08 7.24
CA GLN A 5 4.17 25.67 6.78
C GLN A 5 5.09 24.66 6.07
N CYS A 6 4.72 23.37 6.04
CA CYS A 6 5.52 22.34 5.39
C CYS A 6 5.28 22.31 3.89
N VAL A 7 6.37 22.21 3.11
CA VAL A 7 6.33 22.02 1.65
C VAL A 7 6.00 20.58 1.23
N GLY A 8 6.01 19.64 2.18
CA GLY A 8 5.68 18.23 1.97
C GLY A 8 5.72 17.47 3.30
N VAL A 9 5.19 16.25 3.28
CA VAL A 9 5.10 15.39 4.47
C VAL A 9 5.75 14.04 4.20
N VAL A 10 6.53 13.57 5.16
CA VAL A 10 7.12 12.23 5.14
C VAL A 10 6.38 11.35 6.13
N ILE A 11 5.86 10.20 5.68
CA ILE A 11 5.17 9.22 6.51
C ILE A 11 5.93 7.90 6.48
N THR A 12 6.54 7.58 7.60
CA THR A 12 7.42 6.42 7.72
C THR A 12 6.62 5.12 7.96
N GLY A 13 7.33 4.00 8.01
CA GLY A 13 6.78 2.71 8.41
C GLY A 13 6.53 2.57 9.92
N GLY A 14 6.10 1.38 10.34
CA GLY A 14 5.85 1.06 11.74
C GLY A 14 4.58 0.21 11.90
N ASN A 15 3.91 0.36 13.04
CA ASN A 15 2.63 -0.29 13.27
C ASN A 15 1.51 0.47 12.55
N VAL A 16 0.94 -0.14 11.51
CA VAL A 16 -0.08 0.47 10.65
C VAL A 16 -1.37 0.82 11.40
N ILE A 17 -1.73 0.07 12.44
CA ILE A 17 -2.94 0.30 13.24
C ILE A 17 -2.76 1.57 14.08
N ILE A 18 -1.62 1.70 14.76
CA ILE A 18 -1.29 2.89 15.56
C ILE A 18 -1.19 4.11 14.64
N LEU A 19 -0.47 3.98 13.53
CA LEU A 19 -0.29 5.07 12.56
C LEU A 19 -1.65 5.57 12.06
N LEU A 20 -2.50 4.67 11.52
CA LEU A 20 -3.82 5.05 11.01
C LEU A 20 -4.68 5.72 12.08
N ASN A 21 -4.68 5.19 13.30
CA ASN A 21 -5.44 5.77 14.40
C ASN A 21 -5.01 7.21 14.68
N ARG A 22 -3.70 7.47 14.78
CA ARG A 22 -3.19 8.82 15.05
C ARG A 22 -3.48 9.78 13.90
N MET A 23 -3.30 9.34 12.66
CA MET A 23 -3.60 10.18 11.50
C MET A 23 -5.08 10.58 11.43
N ARG A 24 -5.99 9.66 11.77
CA ARG A 24 -7.43 9.96 11.84
C ARG A 24 -7.79 10.86 13.01
N MET A 25 -7.24 10.59 14.19
CA MET A 25 -7.49 11.39 15.40
C MET A 25 -7.10 12.85 15.21
N PHE A 26 -6.04 13.11 14.45
CA PHE A 26 -5.59 14.48 14.13
C PHE A 26 -6.13 15.02 12.80
N GLY A 27 -7.06 14.33 12.14
CA GLY A 27 -7.70 14.81 10.91
C GLY A 27 -6.73 15.02 9.75
N LEU A 28 -5.65 14.23 9.67
CA LEU A 28 -4.57 14.50 8.71
C LEU A 28 -4.95 14.33 7.24
N THR A 29 -6.05 13.63 6.92
CA THR A 29 -6.47 13.42 5.53
C THR A 29 -6.56 14.73 4.76
N SER A 30 -7.33 15.71 5.25
CA SER A 30 -7.51 17.01 4.59
C SER A 30 -6.23 17.83 4.55
N MET A 31 -5.37 17.67 5.56
CA MET A 31 -4.08 18.37 5.62
C MET A 31 -3.07 17.82 4.61
N LEU A 32 -3.23 16.57 4.17
CA LEU A 32 -2.32 15.91 3.24
C LEU A 32 -2.78 16.02 1.78
N SER A 33 -4.08 16.23 1.52
CA SER A 33 -4.66 16.26 0.17
C SER A 33 -3.95 17.20 -0.81
N ASP A 34 -3.50 18.36 -0.32
CA ASP A 34 -2.93 19.42 -1.17
C ASP A 34 -1.41 19.52 -1.07
N ARG A 35 -0.74 18.48 -0.54
CA ARG A 35 0.71 18.52 -0.28
C ARG A 35 1.41 17.28 -0.85
N PRO A 36 2.65 17.41 -1.32
CA PRO A 36 3.48 16.26 -1.63
C PRO A 36 3.65 15.35 -0.41
N VAL A 37 3.39 14.05 -0.58
CA VAL A 37 3.60 13.04 0.47
C VAL A 37 4.60 11.99 -0.01
N ILE A 38 5.64 11.76 0.78
CA ILE A 38 6.58 10.66 0.60
C ILE A 38 6.29 9.63 1.69
N ALA A 39 5.97 8.40 1.30
CA ALA A 39 5.63 7.37 2.28
C ALA A 39 6.19 6.00 1.91
N TRP A 40 6.47 5.19 2.92
CA TRP A 40 6.91 3.81 2.76
C TRP A 40 6.32 2.89 3.82
N SER A 41 6.33 1.59 3.56
CA SER A 41 5.83 0.58 4.49
C SER A 41 4.38 0.89 4.94
N ALA A 42 4.10 0.88 6.24
CA ALA A 42 2.80 1.24 6.81
C ALA A 42 2.31 2.63 6.35
N GLY A 43 3.21 3.60 6.20
CA GLY A 43 2.88 4.94 5.68
C GLY A 43 2.28 4.89 4.27
N ALA A 44 2.81 4.05 3.39
CA ALA A 44 2.26 3.89 2.05
C ALA A 44 0.92 3.14 2.07
N MET A 45 0.74 2.18 2.99
CA MET A 45 -0.51 1.44 3.15
C MET A 45 -1.66 2.36 3.59
N VAL A 46 -1.43 3.23 4.60
CA VAL A 46 -2.48 4.10 5.13
C VAL A 46 -3.00 5.13 4.12
N LEU A 47 -2.22 5.49 3.10
CA LEU A 47 -2.66 6.43 2.07
C LEU A 47 -3.71 5.84 1.12
N THR A 48 -3.80 4.52 1.01
CA THR A 48 -4.73 3.84 0.09
C THR A 48 -6.16 3.74 0.64
N ASP A 49 -7.08 3.26 -0.20
CA ASP A 49 -8.47 2.99 0.22
C ASP A 49 -8.56 1.90 1.28
N GLN A 50 -7.75 0.85 1.17
CA GLN A 50 -7.86 -0.37 1.97
C GLN A 50 -6.51 -0.83 2.48
N ILE A 51 -6.47 -1.22 3.74
CA ILE A 51 -5.28 -1.75 4.39
C ILE A 51 -5.47 -3.24 4.61
N VAL A 52 -4.54 -4.02 4.07
CA VAL A 52 -4.49 -5.46 4.25
C VAL A 52 -3.32 -5.83 5.13
N LEU A 53 -3.58 -6.61 6.18
CA LEU A 53 -2.56 -7.25 6.98
C LEU A 53 -2.22 -8.59 6.32
N PHE A 54 -0.95 -8.78 6.01
CA PHE A 54 -0.49 -10.00 5.36
C PHE A 54 0.87 -10.40 5.90
N HIS A 55 1.01 -11.70 6.15
CA HIS A 55 2.28 -12.32 6.47
C HIS A 55 2.18 -13.85 6.32
N ASP A 56 2.65 -14.37 5.18
CA ASP A 56 2.66 -15.82 4.90
C ASP A 56 3.82 -16.57 5.60
N ARG A 57 4.73 -15.84 6.25
CA ARG A 57 5.99 -16.37 6.82
C ARG A 57 6.17 -15.99 8.31
N MET A 58 5.21 -16.35 9.17
CA MET A 58 5.36 -16.17 10.63
C MET A 58 5.88 -17.46 11.31
N PRO A 59 6.60 -17.35 12.45
CA PRO A 59 6.99 -18.49 13.26
C PRO A 59 5.80 -19.34 13.74
N GLU A 60 4.68 -18.71 14.09
CA GLU A 60 3.45 -19.40 14.53
C GLU A 60 2.63 -20.01 13.39
N GLY A 61 3.15 -20.01 12.16
CA GLY A 61 2.50 -20.59 11.00
C GLY A 61 1.77 -19.59 10.10
N ARG A 62 1.07 -20.13 9.10
CA ARG A 62 0.47 -19.35 8.02
C ARG A 62 -0.75 -18.56 8.52
N ARG A 63 -0.72 -17.23 8.40
CA ARG A 63 -1.94 -16.41 8.47
C ARG A 63 -2.42 -16.05 7.08
N ASP A 64 -3.73 -16.16 6.88
CA ASP A 64 -4.35 -15.63 5.67
C ASP A 64 -4.39 -14.10 5.73
N PRO A 65 -4.29 -13.41 4.58
CA PRO A 65 -4.38 -11.97 4.57
C PRO A 65 -5.74 -11.47 5.08
N GLU A 66 -5.69 -10.51 6.00
CA GLU A 66 -6.85 -9.94 6.68
C GLU A 66 -7.07 -8.50 6.21
N LEU A 67 -8.32 -8.14 5.91
CA LEU A 67 -8.67 -6.73 5.68
C LEU A 67 -8.75 -6.04 7.04
N LEU A 68 -7.82 -5.13 7.33
CA LEU A 68 -7.89 -4.30 8.53
C LEU A 68 -9.07 -3.31 8.45
N GLY A 69 -9.32 -2.80 7.24
CA GLY A 69 -10.36 -1.82 6.97
C GLY A 69 -9.86 -0.74 6.01
N ASN A 70 -10.52 0.41 6.03
CA ASN A 70 -10.19 1.51 5.13
C ASN A 70 -8.92 2.24 5.59
N GLY A 71 -8.14 2.78 4.65
CA GLY A 71 -7.09 3.76 4.93
C GLY A 71 -7.62 5.19 4.94
N LEU A 72 -6.82 6.14 4.45
CA LEU A 72 -7.17 7.54 4.29
C LEU A 72 -7.80 7.84 2.92
N GLY A 73 -7.64 6.96 1.93
CA GLY A 73 -8.24 7.12 0.60
C GLY A 73 -7.61 8.22 -0.27
N LEU A 74 -6.38 8.66 0.05
CA LEU A 74 -5.64 9.67 -0.73
C LEU A 74 -5.04 9.08 -2.01
N VAL A 75 -4.88 7.75 -2.07
CA VAL A 75 -4.33 6.99 -3.20
C VAL A 75 -5.33 5.90 -3.58
N PRO A 76 -6.46 6.26 -4.21
CA PRO A 76 -7.52 5.29 -4.52
C PRO A 76 -7.11 4.33 -5.63
N GLY A 77 -7.71 3.14 -5.64
CA GLY A 77 -7.49 2.15 -6.70
C GLY A 77 -6.16 1.37 -6.59
N PHE A 78 -5.35 1.64 -5.56
CA PHE A 78 -4.14 0.87 -5.24
C PHE A 78 -4.32 0.10 -3.94
N LEU A 79 -3.73 -1.09 -3.89
CA LEU A 79 -3.49 -1.83 -2.66
C LEU A 79 -1.97 -1.98 -2.51
N ILE A 80 -1.36 -1.17 -1.64
CA ILE A 80 0.09 -1.21 -1.44
C ILE A 80 0.46 -2.38 -0.53
N LEU A 81 1.38 -3.22 -0.99
CA LEU A 81 1.90 -4.40 -0.30
C LEU A 81 3.41 -4.22 -0.11
N PRO A 82 3.85 -3.57 0.97
CA PRO A 82 5.26 -3.32 1.20
C PRO A 82 6.02 -4.60 1.54
N ASP A 83 7.27 -4.69 1.09
CA ASP A 83 8.18 -5.80 1.37
C ASP A 83 7.56 -7.18 1.07
N ALA A 84 6.85 -7.25 -0.04
CA ALA A 84 6.07 -8.41 -0.45
C ALA A 84 6.94 -9.65 -0.65
N ARG A 85 8.20 -9.51 -1.12
CA ARG A 85 9.14 -10.64 -1.27
C ARG A 85 9.39 -11.39 0.03
N ARG A 86 9.43 -10.68 1.16
CA ARG A 86 9.67 -11.27 2.47
C ARG A 86 8.38 -11.74 3.13
N ARG A 87 7.25 -11.09 2.83
CA ARG A 87 5.98 -11.28 3.56
C ARG A 87 4.95 -12.15 2.83
N LEU A 88 5.08 -12.36 1.52
CA LEU A 88 4.18 -13.15 0.70
C LEU A 88 4.91 -14.31 0.01
N ARG A 89 4.21 -15.41 -0.23
CA ARG A 89 4.71 -16.52 -1.06
C ARG A 89 4.50 -16.19 -2.54
N LEU A 90 5.35 -15.32 -3.10
CA LEU A 90 5.18 -14.81 -4.47
C LEU A 90 5.26 -15.87 -5.59
N HIS A 91 5.71 -17.08 -5.28
CA HIS A 91 5.75 -18.20 -6.23
C HIS A 91 4.49 -19.09 -6.19
N ASP A 92 3.64 -18.93 -5.18
CA ASP A 92 2.40 -19.70 -5.01
C ASP A 92 1.26 -19.03 -5.80
N LYS A 93 1.22 -19.34 -7.10
CA LYS A 93 0.24 -18.75 -8.04
C LYS A 93 -1.20 -19.00 -7.61
N THR A 94 -1.50 -20.19 -7.10
CA THR A 94 -2.84 -20.58 -6.64
C THR A 94 -3.29 -19.71 -5.47
N ARG A 95 -2.40 -19.42 -4.52
CA ARG A 95 -2.72 -18.51 -3.42
C ARG A 95 -2.93 -17.08 -3.92
N LEU A 96 -2.06 -16.62 -4.82
CA LEU A 96 -2.16 -15.28 -5.38
C LEU A 96 -3.43 -15.08 -6.25
N SER A 97 -3.89 -16.12 -6.95
CA SER A 97 -5.13 -16.08 -7.72
C SER A 97 -6.39 -16.05 -6.85
N LEU A 98 -6.29 -16.45 -5.58
CA LEU A 98 -7.36 -16.27 -4.59
C LEU A 98 -7.25 -14.91 -3.89
N PHE A 99 -6.03 -14.42 -3.68
CA PHE A 99 -5.77 -13.15 -3.00
C PHE A 99 -6.19 -11.94 -3.84
N CYS A 100 -5.70 -11.83 -5.07
CA CYS A 100 -5.82 -10.62 -5.87
C CYS A 100 -7.29 -10.25 -6.21
N PRO A 101 -8.17 -11.19 -6.61
CA PRO A 101 -9.55 -10.84 -6.98
C PRO A 101 -10.37 -10.26 -5.84
N ARG A 102 -10.05 -10.60 -4.58
CA ARG A 102 -10.76 -10.09 -3.38
C ARG A 102 -10.66 -8.58 -3.22
N PHE A 103 -9.67 -7.96 -3.85
CA PHE A 103 -9.42 -6.52 -3.78
C PHE A 103 -9.73 -5.79 -5.09
N SER A 104 -10.25 -6.50 -6.10
CA SER A 104 -10.70 -5.89 -7.37
C SER A 104 -11.70 -4.75 -7.10
N PRO A 105 -11.62 -3.61 -7.81
CA PRO A 105 -10.73 -3.31 -8.94
C PRO A 105 -9.33 -2.78 -8.54
N ARG A 106 -8.98 -2.81 -7.25
CA ARG A 106 -7.71 -2.23 -6.76
C ARG A 106 -6.51 -3.03 -7.25
N ARG A 107 -5.47 -2.32 -7.64
CA ARG A 107 -4.21 -2.89 -8.13
C ARG A 107 -3.38 -3.37 -6.95
N CYS A 108 -3.28 -4.68 -6.78
CA CYS A 108 -2.39 -5.32 -5.80
C CYS A 108 -0.92 -5.01 -6.17
N THR A 109 -0.33 -4.02 -5.49
CA THR A 109 0.91 -3.36 -5.89
C THR A 109 2.02 -3.72 -4.91
N LEU A 110 3.02 -4.44 -5.40
CA LEU A 110 4.16 -4.90 -4.62
C LEU A 110 5.21 -3.79 -4.55
N LEU A 111 5.39 -3.24 -3.35
CA LEU A 111 6.33 -2.16 -3.07
C LEU A 111 7.49 -2.70 -2.21
N ASP A 112 8.36 -3.49 -2.85
CA ASP A 112 9.57 -4.02 -2.22
C ASP A 112 10.60 -2.92 -1.97
N CYS A 113 11.66 -3.23 -1.20
CA CYS A 113 12.81 -2.35 -1.08
C CYS A 113 13.30 -1.87 -2.45
N GLU A 114 13.74 -0.61 -2.51
CA GLU A 114 14.24 0.09 -3.72
C GLU A 114 13.17 0.39 -4.79
N SER A 115 11.98 -0.19 -4.71
CA SER A 115 10.88 0.16 -5.61
C SER A 115 10.25 1.50 -5.24
N LYS A 116 9.83 2.25 -6.26
CA LYS A 116 9.23 3.58 -6.11
C LYS A 116 8.09 3.75 -7.09
N LEU A 117 6.97 4.32 -6.64
CA LEU A 117 5.91 4.81 -7.51
C LEU A 117 5.59 6.25 -7.17
N ALA A 118 5.29 7.05 -8.18
CA ALA A 118 4.77 8.39 -8.03
C ALA A 118 3.34 8.44 -8.59
N ILE A 119 2.44 9.05 -7.82
CA ILE A 119 1.05 9.27 -8.21
C ILE A 119 0.78 10.76 -8.10
N ARG A 120 0.15 11.30 -9.14
CA ARG A 120 -0.23 12.71 -9.24
C ARG A 120 -1.66 12.77 -9.76
N ASP A 121 -2.52 13.54 -9.09
CA ASP A 121 -3.92 13.71 -9.46
C ASP A 121 -4.66 12.36 -9.63
N GLY A 122 -4.38 11.41 -8.74
CA GLY A 122 -4.95 10.05 -8.77
C GLY A 122 -4.40 9.14 -9.88
N ARG A 123 -3.45 9.62 -10.70
CA ARG A 123 -2.87 8.87 -11.82
C ARG A 123 -1.46 8.43 -11.51
N LEU A 124 -1.13 7.19 -11.90
CA LEU A 124 0.25 6.70 -11.83
C LEU A 124 1.09 7.46 -12.85
N GLU A 125 2.10 8.18 -12.37
CA GLU A 125 3.02 8.97 -13.20
C GLU A 125 4.30 8.18 -13.48
N THR A 126 4.86 7.55 -12.44
CA THR A 126 6.05 6.71 -12.58
C THR A 126 5.94 5.45 -11.73
N ALA A 127 6.59 4.38 -12.21
CA ALA A 127 6.73 3.12 -11.48
C ALA A 127 8.10 2.50 -11.78
N ASN A 128 8.99 2.53 -10.80
CA ASN A 128 10.33 1.95 -10.89
C ASN A 128 10.43 0.71 -10.00
N ALA A 129 10.78 -0.43 -10.62
CA ALA A 129 10.86 -1.75 -9.99
C ALA A 129 9.58 -2.20 -9.23
N VAL A 130 8.45 -1.55 -9.51
CA VAL A 130 7.16 -1.87 -8.90
C VAL A 130 6.50 -3.00 -9.70
N ARG A 131 5.99 -3.98 -8.96
CA ARG A 131 5.31 -5.15 -9.52
C ARG A 131 3.86 -5.18 -9.09
N THR A 132 3.05 -5.98 -9.77
CA THR A 132 1.65 -6.16 -9.42
C THR A 132 1.27 -7.63 -9.49
N ILE A 133 0.35 -8.06 -8.62
CA ILE A 133 -0.29 -9.37 -8.71
C ILE A 133 -1.42 -9.24 -9.74
N LYS A 134 -1.42 -10.11 -10.74
CA LYS A 134 -2.49 -10.22 -11.73
C LYS A 134 -3.62 -11.12 -11.21
N PRO A 135 -4.84 -11.03 -11.78
CA PRO A 135 -5.97 -11.87 -11.37
C PRO A 135 -5.67 -13.39 -11.44
N ASP A 136 -4.82 -13.82 -12.37
CA ASP A 136 -4.38 -15.22 -12.53
C ASP A 136 -3.29 -15.65 -11.52
N GLY A 137 -2.97 -14.78 -10.54
CA GLY A 137 -1.94 -15.00 -9.53
C GLY A 137 -0.51 -14.81 -10.03
N ARG A 138 -0.29 -14.44 -11.30
CA ARG A 138 1.06 -14.15 -11.80
C ARG A 138 1.54 -12.76 -11.36
N ILE A 139 2.84 -12.62 -11.17
CA ILE A 139 3.47 -11.32 -10.93
C ILE A 139 3.82 -10.66 -12.25
N GLY A 140 3.37 -9.43 -12.46
CA GLY A 140 3.71 -8.59 -13.60
C GLY A 140 4.42 -7.31 -13.19
N LYS A 141 4.92 -6.55 -14.17
CA LYS A 141 5.31 -5.14 -13.95
C LYS A 141 4.05 -4.29 -13.78
N LEU A 142 4.10 -3.29 -12.90
CA LEU A 142 3.06 -2.28 -12.84
C LEU A 142 3.21 -1.38 -14.08
N VAL A 143 2.24 -1.45 -15.00
CA VAL A 143 2.26 -0.64 -16.23
C VAL A 143 1.50 0.66 -16.00
N LEU A 144 1.98 1.75 -16.59
CA LEU A 144 1.24 3.01 -16.65
C LEU A 144 -0.05 2.81 -17.47
N PRO A 145 -1.18 3.38 -17.07
CA PRO A 145 -2.40 3.34 -17.88
C PRO A 145 -2.19 4.00 -19.25
#